data_AF-A0A1I2FPK9-F1
#
_entry.id   AF-A0A1I2FPK9-F1
#
_cell.length_a   1.000
_cell.length_b   1.000
_cell.length_c   1.000
_cell.angle_alpha   90.00
_cell.angle_beta   90.00
_cell.angle_gamma   90.00
#
_symmetry.space_group_name_H-M   'P 1'
#
loop_
_entity.id
_entity.type
_entity.pdbx_description
1 polymer ?
#
loop_
_entity_poly.entity_id
_entity_poly.type
_entity_poly.pdbx_seq_one_letter_code
_entity_poly.pdbx_strand_id
1 'polypeptide(L)' 'MEEAFAAYTAGHSDGSAGIRDGERANDPETGTDYRIGVVDGSVAAFQAELVAEVRRLLDSPEGV' A
#
# COMPACT_ATOMS: atom_id res chain seq x y z
N MET A 1 14.36 15.01 -6.15
CA MET A 1 13.26 15.19 -5.18
C MET A 1 11.92 14.82 -5.80
N GLU A 2 11.59 15.36 -6.98
CA GLU A 2 10.35 15.02 -7.70
C GLU A 2 10.32 13.54 -8.15
N GLU A 3 11.43 13.03 -8.66
CA GLU A 3 11.55 11.61 -9.07
C GLU A 3 11.42 10.63 -7.90
N ALA A 4 12.03 10.95 -6.75
CA ALA A 4 11.88 10.18 -5.51
C ALA A 4 10.41 10.12 -5.06
N PHE A 5 9.71 11.28 -5.09
CA PHE A 5 8.30 11.34 -4.73
C PHE A 5 7.40 10.58 -5.73
N ALA A 6 7.71 10.65 -7.02
CA ALA A 6 7.01 9.88 -8.05
C ALA A 6 7.22 8.36 -7.87
N ALA A 7 8.45 7.93 -7.58
CA ALA A 7 8.77 6.54 -7.31
C ALA A 7 8.07 6.02 -6.05
N TYR A 8 8.06 6.80 -4.98
CA TYR A 8 7.27 6.51 -3.78
C TYR A 8 5.78 6.34 -4.12
N THR A 9 5.20 7.28 -4.87
CA THR A 9 3.78 7.25 -5.23
C THR A 9 3.43 6.02 -6.07
N ALA A 10 4.29 5.68 -7.04
CA ALA A 10 4.16 4.46 -7.84
C ALA A 10 4.22 3.22 -6.95
N GLY A 11 5.19 3.16 -6.03
CA GLY A 11 5.31 2.09 -5.05
C GLY A 11 4.06 1.97 -4.18
N HIS A 12 3.53 3.08 -3.68
CA HIS A 12 2.32 3.09 -2.87
C HIS A 12 1.11 2.53 -3.61
N SER A 13 0.94 2.92 -4.87
CA SER A 13 -0.13 2.36 -5.72
C SER A 13 0.05 0.85 -5.91
N ASP A 14 1.26 0.39 -6.26
CA ASP A 14 1.54 -1.02 -6.50
C ASP A 14 1.34 -1.84 -5.21
N GLY A 15 1.83 -1.34 -4.08
CA GLY A 15 1.66 -1.94 -2.75
C GLY A 15 0.19 -2.10 -2.36
N SER A 16 -0.63 -1.07 -2.60
CA SER A 16 -2.08 -1.17 -2.35
C SER A 16 -2.79 -2.21 -3.23
N ALA A 17 -2.20 -2.53 -4.39
CA ALA A 17 -2.69 -3.57 -5.29
C ALA A 17 -2.07 -4.96 -4.99
N GLY A 18 -1.20 -5.08 -3.98
CA GLY A 18 -0.47 -6.32 -3.69
C GLY A 18 0.60 -6.68 -4.72
N ILE A 19 1.05 -5.71 -5.51
CA ILE A 19 2.04 -5.88 -6.58
C ILE A 19 3.38 -5.29 -6.10
N ARG A 20 4.47 -5.93 -6.52
CA ARG A 20 5.82 -5.39 -6.40
C ARG A 20 6.57 -5.56 -7.72
N ASP A 21 6.82 -4.45 -8.40
CA ASP A 21 7.62 -4.40 -9.62
C ASP A 21 9.11 -4.58 -9.28
N GLY A 22 9.72 -5.63 -9.84
CA GLY A 22 11.12 -5.97 -9.60
C GLY A 22 12.11 -5.03 -10.29
N GLU A 23 11.77 -4.45 -11.43
CA GLU A 23 12.65 -3.50 -12.13
C GLU A 23 12.70 -2.19 -11.34
N ARG A 24 11.53 -1.64 -11.00
CA ARG A 24 11.43 -0.42 -10.20
C ARG A 24 12.06 -0.56 -8.81
N ALA A 25 11.87 -1.70 -8.16
CA ALA A 25 12.44 -1.94 -6.82
C ALA A 25 13.97 -2.04 -6.80
N ASN A 26 14.59 -2.40 -7.93
CA ASN A 26 16.04 -2.53 -8.06
C ASN A 26 16.68 -1.33 -8.76
N ASP A 27 15.91 -0.31 -9.11
CA ASP A 27 16.44 0.93 -9.67
C ASP A 27 17.43 1.57 -8.67
N PRO A 28 18.67 1.87 -9.09
CA PRO A 28 19.73 2.33 -8.18
C PRO A 28 19.47 3.74 -7.64
N GLU A 29 18.66 4.55 -8.31
CA GLU A 29 18.42 5.95 -7.94
C GLU A 29 17.15 6.10 -7.10
N THR A 30 16.08 5.39 -7.47
CA THR A 30 14.72 5.57 -6.92
C THR A 30 14.14 4.32 -6.27
N GLY A 31 14.81 3.18 -6.36
CA GLY A 31 14.29 1.90 -5.87
C GLY A 31 14.09 1.84 -4.36
N THR A 32 14.77 2.69 -3.59
CA THR A 32 14.50 2.84 -2.15
C THR A 32 13.14 3.50 -1.90
N ASP A 33 12.85 4.62 -2.56
CA ASP A 33 11.58 5.33 -2.41
C ASP A 33 10.40 4.48 -2.89
N TYR A 34 10.57 3.78 -4.03
CA TYR A 34 9.58 2.82 -4.52
C TYR A 34 9.28 1.71 -3.50
N ARG A 35 10.31 1.08 -2.91
CA ARG A 35 10.11 0.01 -1.92
C ARG A 35 9.42 0.49 -0.65
N ILE A 36 9.72 1.71 -0.19
CA ILE A 36 9.02 2.33 0.94
C ILE A 36 7.54 2.49 0.58
N GLY A 37 7.26 3.06 -0.61
CA GLY A 37 5.90 3.17 -1.13
C GLY A 37 5.16 1.84 -1.12
N VAL A 38 5.76 0.77 -1.64
CA VAL A 38 5.12 -0.57 -1.68
C VAL A 38 4.72 -1.06 -0.29
N VAL A 39 5.58 -0.89 0.70
CA VAL A 39 5.27 -1.30 2.08
C VAL A 39 4.13 -0.47 2.64
N ASP A 40 4.21 0.86 2.52
CA ASP A 40 3.19 1.77 3.03
C ASP A 40 1.83 1.52 2.37
N GLY A 41 1.80 1.33 1.04
CA GLY A 41 0.61 1.02 0.28
C GLY A 41 -0.02 -0.31 0.70
N SER A 42 0.80 -1.32 0.99
CA SER A 42 0.32 -2.62 1.50
C SER A 42 -0.33 -2.48 2.88
N VAL A 43 0.27 -1.67 3.76
CA VAL A 43 -0.29 -1.38 5.10
C VAL A 43 -1.60 -0.60 4.97
N ALA A 44 -1.67 0.39 4.08
CA ALA A 44 -2.87 1.17 3.83
C ALA A 44 -4.03 0.30 3.31
N ALA A 45 -3.76 -0.61 2.38
CA ALA A 45 -4.76 -1.57 1.89
C ALA A 45 -5.27 -2.48 3.03
N PHE A 46 -4.36 -3.03 3.84
CA PHE A 46 -4.74 -3.83 5.01
C PHE A 46 -5.63 -3.04 5.98
N GLN A 47 -5.26 -1.80 6.30
CA GLN A 47 -6.04 -0.94 7.21
C GLN A 47 -7.44 -0.65 6.66
N ALA A 48 -7.56 -0.40 5.35
CA ALA A 48 -8.85 -0.17 4.71
C ALA A 48 -9.78 -1.40 4.83
N GLU A 49 -9.27 -2.59 4.54
CA GLU A 49 -10.02 -3.83 4.65
C GLU A 49 -10.39 -4.16 6.11
N LEU A 50 -9.47 -3.94 7.05
CA LEU A 50 -9.75 -4.12 8.48
C LEU A 50 -10.89 -3.22 8.96
N VAL A 51 -10.88 -1.94 8.58
CA VAL A 51 -11.94 -0.99 8.94
C VAL A 51 -13.27 -1.38 8.29
N ALA A 52 -13.25 -1.82 7.03
CA ALA A 52 -14.44 -2.30 6.34
C ALA A 52 -15.06 -3.51 7.05
N GLU A 53 -14.23 -4.46 7.48
CA GLU A 53 -14.66 -5.65 8.19
C GLU A 53 -15.21 -5.32 9.59
N VAL A 54 -14.54 -4.44 10.33
CA VAL A 54 -15.05 -3.97 11.64
C VAL A 54 -16.43 -3.31 11.49
N ARG A 55 -16.64 -2.49 10.45
CA ARG A 55 -17.94 -1.88 10.17
C ARG A 55 -18.99 -2.95 9.86
N ARG A 56 -18.67 -3.92 9.01
CA ARG A 56 -19.56 -5.04 8.68
C ARG A 56 -20.01 -5.82 9.92
N LEU A 57 -19.09 -6.03 10.87
CA LEU A 57 -19.41 -6.71 12.14
C LEU A 57 -20.32 -5.87 13.04
N LEU A 58 -20.08 -4.55 13.13
CA LEU A 58 -20.92 -3.65 13.93
C LEU A 58 -22.32 -3.45 13.34
N ASP A 59 -22.44 -3.50 12.01
CA ASP A 59 -23.72 -3.39 11.30
C ASP A 59 -24.50 -4.73 11.29
N SER A 60 -23.88 -5.83 11.72
CA SER A 60 -24.54 -7.14 11.81
C SER A 60 -25.43 -7.19 13.07
N PRO A 61 -26.75 -7.46 12.94
CA PRO A 61 -27.70 -7.46 14.06
C PRO A 61 -27.47 -8.59 15.07
N GLU A 62 -26.61 -9.56 14.75
CA GLU A 62 -26.10 -10.57 15.66
C GLU A 62 -24.84 -10.05 16.37
N GLY A 63 -25.00 -8.97 17.13
CA GLY A 63 -24.02 -8.60 18.14
C GLY A 63 -23.91 -9.74 19.16
N VAL A 64 -22.67 -10.05 19.58
CA VAL A 64 -22.42 -10.91 20.74
C VAL A 64 -23.17 -10.39 21.96
#